data_AF-A0A8J6LNR2-F1
#
_entry.id   AF-A0A8J6LNR2-F1
#
_cell.length_a   1.000
_cell.length_b   1.000
_cell.length_c   1.000
_cell.angle_alpha   90.00
_cell.angle_beta   90.00
_cell.angle_gamma   90.00
#
_symmetry.space_group_name_H-M   'P 1'
#
loop_
_entity.id
_entity.type
_entity.pdbx_description
1 polymer ?
#
loop_
_entity_poly.entity_id
_entity_poly.type
_entity_poly.pdbx_seq_one_letter_code
_entity_poly.pdbx_strand_id
1 'polypeptide(L)'
;MHYRSDPSPWRRRDLAVCGALALLGVAGIIGCWFGATDEVVWRDQTGWLIGSIFCTGLVVLGGGLWVLIGLRRVRHGFRDLRRDQRTALGLTRSRATAVETDAAPTGELVTTGQMTRAHRPDCLLLRGKQAVPVPAAERANYGRCGVCNS
;
A
#
# COMPACT_ATOMS: atom_id res chain seq x y z
N MET A 1 -12.98 -10.22 6.22
CA MET A 1 -12.20 -9.11 6.83
C MET A 1 -10.90 -9.63 7.46
N HIS A 2 -9.98 -10.20 6.68
CA HIS A 2 -8.79 -10.87 7.25
C HIS A 2 -7.62 -9.90 7.56
N TYR A 3 -7.59 -8.73 6.90
CA TYR A 3 -6.54 -7.72 7.05
C TYR A 3 -6.56 -6.98 8.41
N ARG A 4 -7.72 -6.92 9.08
CA ARG A 4 -7.84 -6.28 10.41
C ARG A 4 -7.27 -7.13 11.54
N SER A 5 -7.27 -8.45 11.39
CA SER A 5 -6.87 -9.41 12.43
C SER A 5 -5.39 -9.78 12.37
N ASP A 6 -4.74 -9.66 11.20
CA ASP A 6 -3.30 -9.92 11.06
C ASP A 6 -2.70 -8.94 10.03
N PRO A 7 -2.16 -7.79 10.47
CA PRO A 7 -1.57 -6.80 9.59
C PRO A 7 -0.18 -7.22 9.09
N SER A 8 0.33 -8.40 9.46
CA SER A 8 1.63 -8.87 9.02
C SER A 8 1.66 -9.02 7.50
N PRO A 9 2.58 -8.31 6.80
CA PRO A 9 2.72 -8.47 5.35
C PRO A 9 3.41 -9.77 4.99
N TRP A 10 3.96 -10.55 5.93
CA TRP A 10 4.59 -11.84 5.66
C TRP A 10 3.85 -12.98 6.35
N ARG A 11 3.58 -14.05 5.59
CA ARG A 11 3.07 -15.29 6.20
C ARG A 11 4.23 -16.08 6.80
N ARG A 12 3.94 -16.89 7.83
CA ARG A 12 4.92 -17.82 8.42
C ARG A 12 5.62 -18.70 7.38
N ARG A 13 4.87 -19.16 6.36
CA ARG A 13 5.43 -19.93 5.25
C ARG A 13 6.44 -19.14 4.41
N ASP A 14 6.19 -17.86 4.15
CA ASP A 14 7.10 -17.02 3.37
C ASP A 14 8.42 -16.82 4.14
N LEU A 15 8.33 -16.59 5.46
CA LEU A 15 9.47 -16.50 6.35
C LEU A 15 10.26 -17.81 6.39
N ALA A 16 9.57 -18.95 6.50
CA ALA A 16 10.22 -20.26 6.54
C ALA A 16 10.97 -20.56 5.24
N VAL A 17 10.36 -20.32 4.08
CA VAL A 17 10.99 -20.61 2.78
C VAL A 17 12.16 -19.66 2.50
N CYS A 18 11.96 -18.34 2.63
CA CYS A 18 13.03 -17.37 2.37
C CYS A 18 14.15 -17.48 3.39
N GLY A 19 13.78 -17.70 4.67
CA GLY A 19 14.72 -17.91 5.76
C GLY A 19 15.54 -19.19 5.58
N ALA A 20 14.92 -20.31 5.21
CA ALA A 20 15.64 -21.56 4.93
C ALA A 20 16.65 -21.40 3.78
N LEU A 21 16.26 -20.69 2.73
CA LEU A 21 17.15 -20.45 1.58
C LEU A 21 18.32 -19.54 1.94
N ALA A 22 18.08 -18.49 2.73
CA ALA A 22 19.14 -17.63 3.24
C ALA A 22 20.08 -18.37 4.22
N LEU A 23 19.52 -19.17 5.13
CA LEU A 23 20.29 -19.99 6.08
C LEU A 23 21.16 -21.02 5.36
N LEU A 24 20.62 -21.69 4.34
CA LEU A 24 21.38 -22.64 3.52
C LEU A 24 22.54 -21.95 2.79
N GLY A 25 22.30 -20.75 2.25
CA GLY A 25 23.36 -19.92 1.67
C GLY A 25 24.45 -19.55 2.68
N VAL A 26 24.08 -19.06 3.87
CA VAL A 26 25.04 -18.70 4.93
C VAL A 26 25.84 -19.92 5.40
N ALA A 27 25.18 -21.04 5.66
CA ALA A 27 25.84 -22.28 6.05
C ALA A 27 26.82 -22.77 4.97
N GLY A 28 26.45 -22.65 3.70
CA GLY A 28 27.32 -22.98 2.57
C GLY A 28 28.55 -22.06 2.48
N ILE A 29 28.40 -20.75 2.69
CA ILE A 29 29.52 -19.79 2.73
C ILE A 29 30.49 -20.16 3.86
N ILE A 30 29.97 -20.46 5.05
CA ILE A 30 30.78 -20.87 6.21
C ILE A 30 31.53 -22.18 5.89
N GLY A 31 30.86 -23.16 5.29
CA GLY A 31 31.49 -24.41 4.86
C GLY A 31 32.59 -24.19 3.83
N CYS A 32 32.35 -23.33 2.83
CA CYS A 32 33.35 -22.99 1.83
C CYS A 32 34.54 -22.23 2.43
N TRP A 33 34.31 -21.39 3.43
CA TRP A 33 35.38 -20.70 4.16
C TRP A 33 36.31 -21.69 4.85
N PHE A 34 35.75 -22.63 5.63
CA PHE A 34 36.56 -23.65 6.31
C PHE A 34 37.28 -24.57 5.33
N GLY A 35 36.60 -25.00 4.26
CA GLY A 35 37.23 -25.81 3.22
C GLY A 35 38.38 -25.07 2.52
N ALA A 36 38.24 -23.77 2.25
CA ALA A 36 39.30 -22.97 1.66
C ALA A 36 40.50 -22.78 2.60
N THR A 37 40.28 -22.72 3.93
CA THR A 37 41.38 -22.55 4.90
C THR A 37 42.25 -23.79 5.07
N ASP A 38 41.73 -24.98 4.74
CA ASP A 38 42.48 -26.23 4.81
C ASP A 38 43.38 -26.45 3.57
N GLU A 39 43.20 -25.67 2.51
CA GLU A 39 43.92 -25.81 1.26
C GLU A 39 45.08 -24.82 1.14
N VAL A 40 46.29 -25.32 0.88
CA VAL A 40 47.51 -24.51 0.70
C VAL A 40 47.72 -24.13 -0.78
N VAL A 41 47.20 -24.94 -1.70
CA VAL A 41 47.37 -24.74 -3.14
C VAL A 41 46.24 -23.86 -3.68
N TRP A 42 46.60 -22.71 -4.26
CA TRP A 42 45.64 -21.74 -4.81
C TRP A 42 44.63 -22.35 -5.80
N ARG A 43 45.08 -23.30 -6.62
CA ARG A 43 44.22 -23.99 -7.58
C ARG A 43 43.06 -24.70 -6.89
N ASP A 44 43.30 -25.30 -5.73
CA ASP A 44 42.31 -26.08 -5.00
C ASP A 44 41.36 -25.16 -4.20
N GLN A 45 41.82 -23.97 -3.79
CA GLN A 45 40.98 -22.90 -3.25
C GLN A 45 39.94 -22.35 -4.25
N THR A 46 40.20 -22.46 -5.55
CA THR A 46 39.30 -21.92 -6.60
C THR A 46 37.93 -22.60 -6.57
N GLY A 47 37.88 -23.91 -6.27
CA GLY A 47 36.61 -24.64 -6.14
C GLY A 47 35.75 -24.12 -4.99
N TRP A 48 36.36 -23.88 -3.83
CA TRP A 48 35.71 -23.31 -2.66
C TRP A 48 35.20 -21.88 -2.91
N LEU A 49 35.96 -21.08 -3.67
CA LEU A 49 35.55 -19.73 -4.04
C LEU A 49 34.32 -19.71 -4.95
N ILE A 50 34.26 -20.60 -5.95
CA ILE A 50 33.08 -20.77 -6.81
C ILE A 50 31.87 -21.21 -5.97
N GLY A 51 32.07 -22.15 -5.05
CA GLY A 51 31.04 -22.59 -4.10
C GLY A 51 30.48 -21.43 -3.26
N SER A 52 31.36 -20.60 -2.71
CA SER A 52 30.98 -19.42 -1.92
C SER A 52 30.18 -18.40 -2.74
N ILE A 53 30.53 -18.17 -4.01
CA ILE A 53 29.75 -17.31 -4.92
C ILE A 53 28.34 -17.86 -5.12
N PHE A 54 28.20 -19.17 -5.37
CA PHE A 54 26.90 -19.81 -5.52
C PHE A 54 26.04 -19.67 -4.26
N CYS A 55 26.62 -19.95 -3.09
CA CYS A 55 25.95 -19.81 -1.80
C CYS A 55 25.55 -18.35 -1.49
N THR A 56 26.39 -17.39 -1.89
CA THR A 56 26.04 -15.96 -1.82
C THR A 56 24.82 -15.64 -2.69
N GLY A 57 24.76 -16.22 -3.89
CA GLY A 57 23.58 -16.13 -4.76
C GLY A 57 22.31 -16.60 -4.07
N LEU A 58 22.37 -17.69 -3.29
CA LEU A 58 21.23 -18.17 -2.50
C LEU A 58 20.81 -17.15 -1.44
N VAL A 59 21.74 -16.57 -0.67
CA VAL A 59 21.40 -15.54 0.33
C VAL A 59 20.69 -14.35 -0.32
N VAL A 60 21.23 -13.86 -1.43
CA VAL A 60 20.66 -12.74 -2.19
C VAL A 60 19.28 -13.09 -2.74
N LEU A 61 19.09 -14.28 -3.30
CA LEU A 61 17.79 -14.73 -3.80
C LEU A 61 16.76 -14.85 -2.67
N GLY A 62 17.15 -15.39 -1.51
CA GLY A 62 16.28 -15.51 -0.34
C GLY A 62 15.82 -14.14 0.16
N GLY A 63 16.74 -13.21 0.33
CA GLY A 63 16.44 -11.83 0.71
C GLY A 63 15.59 -11.10 -0.34
N GLY A 64 15.94 -11.22 -1.61
CA GLY A 64 15.21 -10.60 -2.72
C GLY A 64 13.77 -11.09 -2.82
N LEU A 65 13.55 -12.41 -2.73
CA LEU A 65 12.21 -13.00 -2.71
C LEU A 65 11.40 -12.52 -1.51
N TRP A 66 11.99 -12.47 -0.32
CA TRP A 66 11.32 -12.00 0.90
C TRP A 66 10.82 -10.55 0.75
N VAL A 67 11.67 -9.66 0.22
CA VAL A 67 11.31 -8.26 -0.06
C VAL A 67 10.21 -8.17 -1.12
N LEU A 68 10.36 -8.88 -2.24
CA LEU A 68 9.39 -8.85 -3.34
C LEU A 68 8.00 -9.35 -2.91
N ILE A 69 7.94 -10.41 -2.11
CA ILE A 69 6.70 -10.94 -1.54
C ILE A 69 6.06 -9.89 -0.62
N GLY A 70 6.84 -9.27 0.27
CA GLY A 70 6.38 -8.22 1.17
C GLY A 70 5.78 -7.04 0.40
N LEU A 71 6.50 -6.52 -0.60
CA LEU A 71 6.05 -5.40 -1.44
C LEU A 71 4.78 -5.73 -2.21
N ARG A 72 4.68 -6.92 -2.80
CA ARG A 72 3.47 -7.35 -3.52
C ARG A 72 2.26 -7.38 -2.58
N ARG A 73 2.41 -7.98 -1.39
CA ARG A 73 1.32 -8.09 -0.40
C ARG A 73 0.89 -6.72 0.12
N VAL A 74 1.83 -5.83 0.41
CA VAL A 74 1.52 -4.43 0.80
C VAL A 74 0.76 -3.71 -0.31
N ARG A 75 1.19 -3.83 -1.57
CA ARG A 75 0.49 -3.23 -2.72
C ARG A 75 -0.94 -3.78 -2.88
N HIS A 76 -1.14 -5.08 -2.67
CA HIS A 76 -2.47 -5.66 -2.67
C HIS A 76 -3.33 -5.14 -1.51
N GLY A 77 -2.78 -5.08 -0.29
CA GLY A 77 -3.47 -4.51 0.87
C GLY A 77 -3.92 -3.07 0.65
N PHE A 78 -3.07 -2.22 0.07
CA PHE A 78 -3.45 -0.85 -0.28
C PHE A 78 -4.55 -0.79 -1.35
N ARG A 79 -4.54 -1.70 -2.33
CA ARG A 79 -5.60 -1.76 -3.36
C ARG A 79 -6.93 -2.17 -2.76
N ASP A 80 -6.92 -3.15 -1.86
CA ASP A 80 -8.11 -3.64 -1.18
C ASP A 80 -8.68 -2.56 -0.25
N LEU A 81 -7.83 -1.89 0.54
CA LEU A 81 -8.23 -0.75 1.36
C LEU A 81 -8.86 0.37 0.53
N ARG A 82 -8.28 0.72 -0.62
CA ARG A 82 -8.87 1.72 -1.54
C ARG A 82 -10.22 1.27 -2.09
N ARG A 83 -10.41 -0.02 -2.35
CA ARG A 83 -11.68 -0.59 -2.83
C ARG A 83 -12.75 -0.56 -1.74
N ASP A 84 -12.37 -0.91 -0.51
CA ASP A 84 -13.24 -0.87 0.65
C ASP A 84 -13.65 0.56 0.99
N GLN A 85 -12.71 1.51 0.95
CA GLN A 85 -13.01 2.94 1.09
C GLN A 85 -14.00 3.44 0.04
N ARG A 86 -13.83 3.07 -1.24
CA ARG A 86 -14.79 3.44 -2.29
C ARG A 86 -16.17 2.86 -2.05
N THR A 87 -16.23 1.63 -1.56
CA THR A 87 -17.50 0.96 -1.23
C THR A 87 -18.17 1.60 -0.03
N ALA A 88 -17.43 1.84 1.06
CA ALA A 88 -17.93 2.46 2.28
C ALA A 88 -18.39 3.91 2.07
N LEU A 89 -17.68 4.68 1.25
CA LEU A 89 -18.06 6.05 0.88
C LEU A 89 -19.20 6.08 -0.17
N GLY A 90 -19.62 4.93 -0.68
CA GLY A 90 -20.64 4.81 -1.73
C GLY A 90 -20.21 5.37 -3.09
N LEU A 91 -18.91 5.61 -3.30
CA LEU A 91 -18.31 6.12 -4.54
C LEU A 91 -18.52 5.16 -5.72
N THR A 92 -18.67 3.86 -5.46
CA THR A 92 -18.91 2.85 -6.50
C THR A 92 -20.32 2.98 -7.10
N ARG A 93 -21.29 3.54 -6.36
CA ARG A 93 -22.68 3.72 -6.82
C ARG A 93 -22.86 5.02 -7.61
N SER A 94 -22.14 6.08 -7.23
CA SER A 94 -22.26 7.42 -7.85
C SER A 94 -21.86 7.48 -9.32
N ARG A 95 -21.08 6.51 -9.86
CA ARG A 95 -20.74 6.49 -11.29
C ARG A 95 -21.84 5.88 -12.16
N ALA A 96 -22.70 5.03 -11.63
CA ALA A 96 -23.81 4.43 -12.36
C ALA A 96 -25.09 5.29 -12.33
N THR A 97 -25.22 6.17 -11.33
CA THR A 97 -26.29 7.19 -11.25
C THR A 97 -25.83 8.59 -11.67
N ALA A 98 -24.68 8.71 -12.36
CA ALA A 98 -24.30 9.93 -13.09
C ALA A 98 -24.90 9.94 -14.51
N VAL A 99 -26.08 9.34 -14.67
CA VAL A 99 -26.97 9.53 -15.82
C VAL A 99 -28.15 10.33 -15.26
N GLU A 100 -28.24 11.59 -15.70
CA GLU A 100 -29.38 12.49 -15.52
C GLU A 100 -29.86 12.70 -14.09
N THR A 101 -29.13 13.50 -13.33
CA THR A 101 -29.83 14.48 -12.50
C THR A 101 -29.64 15.82 -13.16
N ASP A 102 -30.75 16.33 -13.67
CA ASP A 102 -30.95 17.66 -14.24
C ASP A 102 -30.07 18.72 -13.57
N ALA A 103 -29.59 19.65 -14.38
CA ALA A 103 -28.77 20.78 -13.97
C ALA A 103 -29.48 21.62 -12.89
N ALA A 104 -29.29 21.27 -11.62
CA ALA A 104 -29.58 22.13 -10.49
C ALA A 104 -28.68 23.38 -10.58
N PRO A 105 -29.19 24.59 -10.27
CA PRO A 105 -28.54 25.85 -10.58
C PRO A 105 -27.13 25.89 -9.99
N THR A 106 -26.17 26.22 -10.85
CA THR A 106 -24.71 26.18 -10.71
C THR A 106 -24.10 27.08 -9.62
N GLY A 107 -24.86 27.52 -8.61
CA GLY A 107 -24.41 28.54 -7.67
C GLY A 107 -24.77 28.36 -6.19
N GLU A 108 -25.51 27.32 -5.80
CA GLU A 108 -25.92 27.16 -4.40
C GLU A 108 -24.86 26.39 -3.60
N LEU A 109 -24.07 27.12 -2.82
CA LEU A 109 -23.13 26.57 -1.85
C LEU A 109 -23.86 26.30 -0.53
N VAL A 110 -23.56 25.18 0.10
CA VAL A 110 -24.11 24.79 1.40
C VAL A 110 -22.99 24.57 2.40
N THR A 111 -23.30 24.75 3.68
CA THR A 111 -22.39 24.48 4.80
C THR A 111 -23.12 23.70 5.89
N THR A 112 -22.39 23.26 6.92
CA THR A 112 -22.97 22.72 8.15
C THR A 112 -22.48 23.61 9.30
N GLY A 113 -23.27 23.77 10.37
CA GLY A 113 -23.08 24.85 11.36
C GLY A 113 -21.69 24.97 12.03
N GLN A 114 -20.83 23.95 11.96
CA GLN A 114 -19.45 24.01 12.49
C GLN A 114 -18.35 24.00 11.41
N MET A 115 -18.69 23.99 10.12
CA MET A 115 -17.70 23.94 9.05
C MET A 115 -17.31 25.35 8.57
N THR A 116 -15.99 25.58 8.45
CA THR A 116 -15.40 26.80 7.90
C THR A 116 -15.29 26.79 6.37
N ARG A 117 -15.73 25.71 5.72
CA ARG A 117 -15.68 25.55 4.27
C ARG A 117 -17.06 25.36 3.67
N ALA A 118 -17.30 25.97 2.53
CA ALA A 118 -18.49 25.80 1.72
C ALA A 118 -18.34 24.60 0.78
N HIS A 119 -19.45 23.91 0.54
CA HIS A 119 -19.52 22.67 -0.23
C HIS A 119 -20.62 22.79 -1.29
N ARG A 120 -20.48 22.07 -2.41
CA ARG A 120 -21.65 21.80 -3.27
C ARG A 120 -22.65 20.87 -2.56
N PRO A 121 -23.96 20.93 -2.87
CA PRO A 121 -24.99 20.11 -2.23
C PRO A 121 -24.76 18.59 -2.40
N ASP A 122 -24.09 18.20 -3.48
CA ASP A 122 -23.72 16.83 -3.82
C ASP A 122 -22.36 16.38 -3.22
N CYS A 123 -21.73 17.20 -2.37
CA CYS A 123 -20.44 16.87 -1.77
C CYS A 123 -20.55 15.69 -0.80
N LEU A 124 -19.71 14.67 -0.99
CA LEU A 124 -19.67 13.47 -0.13
C LEU A 124 -19.46 13.77 1.36
N LEU A 125 -18.79 14.88 1.70
CA LEU A 125 -18.54 15.28 3.08
C LEU A 125 -19.80 15.80 3.81
N LEU A 126 -20.86 16.11 3.06
CA LEU A 126 -22.18 16.47 3.58
C LEU A 126 -23.12 15.27 3.73
N ARG A 127 -22.74 14.09 3.22
CA ARG A 127 -23.62 12.92 3.23
C ARG A 127 -23.99 12.54 4.67
N GLY A 128 -25.29 12.54 4.98
CA GLY A 128 -25.80 12.26 6.32
C GLY A 128 -25.71 13.43 7.31
N LYS A 129 -25.34 14.63 6.85
CA LYS A 129 -25.36 15.87 7.66
C LYS A 129 -26.46 16.79 7.16
N GLN A 130 -27.04 17.57 8.07
CA GLN A 130 -27.96 18.63 7.69
C GLN A 130 -27.18 19.80 7.09
N ALA A 131 -27.33 19.98 5.79
CA ALA A 131 -26.75 21.08 5.04
C ALA A 131 -27.68 22.30 5.08
N VAL A 132 -27.11 23.48 5.31
CA VAL A 132 -27.82 24.76 5.28
C VAL A 132 -27.23 25.60 4.13
N PRO A 133 -28.06 26.24 3.29
CA PRO A 133 -27.56 27.09 2.22
C PRO A 133 -26.78 28.28 2.77
N VAL A 134 -25.65 28.59 2.12
CA VAL A 134 -24.81 29.74 2.45
C VAL A 134 -25.39 30.97 1.73
N PRO A 135 -25.81 32.03 2.47
CA PRO A 135 -26.28 33.26 1.87
C PRO A 135 -25.24 33.86 0.92
N ALA A 136 -25.69 34.44 -0.19
CA ALA A 136 -24.78 35.00 -1.21
C ALA A 136 -23.79 36.04 -0.64
N ALA A 137 -24.24 36.84 0.33
CA ALA A 137 -23.44 37.86 1.01
C ALA A 137 -22.30 37.27 1.87
N GLU A 138 -22.42 36.03 2.33
CA GLU A 138 -21.47 35.40 3.26
C GLU A 138 -20.50 34.46 2.57
N ARG A 139 -20.64 34.21 1.27
CA ARG A 139 -19.81 33.23 0.53
C ARG A 139 -18.31 33.52 0.60
N ALA A 140 -17.92 34.79 0.71
CA ALA A 140 -16.52 35.19 0.84
C ALA A 140 -15.89 34.77 2.18
N ASN A 141 -16.70 34.51 3.21
CA ASN A 141 -16.24 34.15 4.56
C ASN A 141 -15.95 32.64 4.69
N TYR A 142 -16.35 31.82 3.72
CA TYR A 142 -16.15 30.39 3.73
C TYR A 142 -15.02 29.98 2.77
N GLY A 143 -14.08 29.18 3.26
CA GLY A 143 -13.08 28.56 2.39
C GLY A 143 -13.73 27.57 1.42
N ARG A 144 -13.12 27.33 0.26
CA ARG A 144 -13.63 26.32 -0.67
C ARG A 144 -13.19 24.92 -0.27
N CYS A 145 -14.09 23.94 -0.41
CA CYS A 145 -13.77 22.55 -0.13
C CYS A 145 -12.87 21.97 -1.23
N GLY A 146 -11.67 21.51 -0.88
CA GLY A 146 -10.74 20.87 -1.83
C GLY A 146 -11.21 19.51 -2.39
N VAL A 147 -12.28 18.91 -1.86
CA VAL A 147 -12.83 17.62 -2.34
C VAL A 147 -13.84 17.82 -3.46
N CYS A 148 -14.69 18.84 -3.38
CA CYS A 148 -15.65 19.19 -4.43
C CYS A 148 -15.21 20.45 -5.20
N ASN A 149 -13.89 20.65 -5.27
CA ASN A 149 -13.20 21.87 -5.68
C ASN A 149 -13.92 22.60 -6.83
N SER A 150 -14.60 23.66 -6.47
CA SER A 150 -15.17 24.66 -7.38
C SER A 150 -14.33 25.91 -7.30
#